data_AF-A0A386Z8D9-F1
#
_entry.id   AF-A0A386Z8D9-F1
#
_cell.length_a   1.000
_cell.length_b   1.000
_cell.length_c   1.000
_cell.angle_alpha   90.00
_cell.angle_beta   90.00
_cell.angle_gamma   90.00
#
_symmetry.space_group_name_H-M   'P 1'
#
loop_
_entity.id
_entity.type
_entity.pdbx_description
1 polymer ?
#
loop_
_entity_poly.entity_id
_entity_poly.type
_entity_poly.pdbx_seq_one_letter_code
_entity_poly.pdbx_strand_id
1 'polypeptide(L)' 'MHALFELYEQQSVDTAFWHTFASYHAPYNPNPRFDLDLASFGVCKVMNDGTLIPKRAFHALATICTQPTTP' A
#
# COMPACT_ATOMS: atom_id res chain seq x y z
N MET A 1 1.90 -6.96 -8.45
CA MET A 1 1.92 -7.16 -6.98
C MET A 1 2.03 -8.64 -6.64
N HIS A 2 1.22 -9.52 -7.24
CA HIS A 2 1.28 -10.98 -7.04
C HIS A 2 2.66 -11.62 -7.19
N ALA A 3 3.40 -11.32 -8.27
CA ALA A 3 4.74 -11.92 -8.51
C ALA A 3 5.74 -11.74 -7.36
N LEU A 4 5.65 -10.66 -6.56
CA LEU A 4 6.53 -10.46 -5.41
C LEU A 4 6.18 -11.41 -4.26
N PHE A 5 4.88 -11.64 -4.03
CA PHE A 5 4.41 -12.55 -2.98
C PHE A 5 4.59 -14.02 -3.40
N GLU A 6 4.43 -14.34 -4.68
CA GLU A 6 4.79 -15.66 -5.22
C GLU A 6 6.28 -15.97 -4.99
N LEU A 7 7.17 -14.97 -5.15
CA LEU A 7 8.58 -15.12 -4.81
C LEU A 7 8.78 -15.37 -3.30
N TYR A 8 8.05 -14.66 -2.43
CA TYR A 8 8.15 -14.88 -0.97
C TYR A 8 7.77 -16.31 -0.57
N GLU A 9 6.69 -16.85 -1.16
CA GLU A 9 6.30 -18.24 -0.95
C GLU A 9 7.38 -19.21 -1.45
N GLN A 10 7.93 -18.99 -2.65
CA GLN A 10 9.01 -19.81 -3.21
C GLN A 10 10.28 -19.81 -2.36
N GLN A 11 10.56 -18.71 -1.66
CA GLN A 11 11.73 -18.57 -0.79
C GLN A 11 11.45 -18.93 0.67
N SER A 12 10.24 -19.43 0.99
CA SER A 12 9.82 -19.78 2.35
C SER A 12 10.00 -18.61 3.33
N VAL A 13 9.66 -17.39 2.90
CA VAL A 13 9.72 -16.20 3.76
C VAL A 13 8.59 -16.28 4.80
N ASP A 14 8.95 -16.29 6.09
CA ASP A 14 7.97 -16.40 7.18
C ASP A 14 7.00 -15.20 7.27
N THR A 15 7.47 -14.00 6.90
CA THR A 15 6.68 -12.77 7.00
C THR A 15 7.26 -11.64 6.16
N ALA A 16 6.38 -10.82 5.59
CA ALA A 16 6.71 -9.54 4.96
C ALA A 16 5.70 -8.46 5.36
N PHE A 17 6.16 -7.21 5.46
CA PHE A 17 5.30 -6.05 5.73
C PHE A 17 5.46 -4.99 4.64
N TRP A 18 4.38 -4.29 4.34
CA TRP A 18 4.43 -3.15 3.43
C TRP A 18 4.95 -1.90 4.15
N HIS A 19 5.97 -1.26 3.59
CA HIS A 19 6.41 0.07 4.02
C HIS A 19 5.96 1.10 2.97
N THR A 20 4.96 1.95 3.23
CA THR A 20 4.24 2.25 4.49
C THR A 20 2.71 2.23 4.29
N PHE A 21 1.93 2.22 5.38
CA PHE A 21 0.48 2.29 5.30
C PHE A 21 0.00 3.62 4.71
N ALA A 22 0.51 4.74 5.23
CA ALA A 22 0.21 6.08 4.75
C ALA A 22 1.40 7.03 5.01
N SER A 23 1.56 8.03 4.15
CA SER A 23 2.55 9.10 4.35
C SER A 23 1.88 10.33 4.96
N TYR A 24 1.66 10.31 6.28
CA TYR A 24 0.96 11.37 7.01
C TYR A 24 1.60 12.77 6.89
N HIS A 25 2.89 12.85 6.59
CA HIS A 25 3.61 14.10 6.37
C HIS A 25 3.38 14.70 4.97
N ALA A 26 2.70 13.98 4.07
CA ALA A 26 2.49 14.34 2.66
C ALA A 26 1.00 14.21 2.29
N PRO A 27 0.12 15.07 2.81
CA PRO A 27 -1.29 15.06 2.45
C PRO A 27 -1.51 15.44 0.98
N TYR A 28 -2.62 14.98 0.43
CA TYR A 28 -3.04 15.22 -0.94
C TYR A 28 -3.18 16.71 -1.26
N ASN A 29 -2.73 17.08 -2.46
CA ASN A 29 -3.04 18.38 -3.06
C ASN A 29 -3.86 18.24 -4.35
N PRO A 30 -4.96 18.99 -4.53
CA PRO A 30 -5.69 19.00 -5.80
C PRO A 30 -4.88 19.53 -6.99
N ASN A 31 -3.83 20.32 -6.73
CA ASN A 31 -2.87 20.70 -7.75
C ASN A 31 -1.74 19.64 -7.83
N PRO A 32 -1.63 18.88 -8.94
CA PRO A 32 -0.65 17.79 -9.06
C PRO A 32 0.81 18.23 -8.87
N ARG A 33 1.13 19.51 -9.12
CA ARG A 33 2.48 20.06 -8.92
C ARG A 33 2.91 20.03 -7.44
N PHE A 34 1.95 20.08 -6.52
CA PHE A 34 2.19 20.11 -5.08
C PHE A 34 1.72 18.84 -4.37
N ASP A 35 1.28 17.83 -5.13
CA ASP A 35 0.73 16.60 -4.59
C ASP A 35 1.83 15.58 -4.32
N LEU A 36 2.43 15.65 -3.13
CA LEU A 36 3.46 14.70 -2.70
C LEU A 36 2.89 13.30 -2.44
N ASP A 37 1.57 13.14 -2.29
CA ASP A 37 0.95 11.84 -2.15
C ASP A 37 1.11 10.97 -3.43
N LEU A 38 1.23 11.60 -4.60
CA LEU A 38 1.49 10.89 -5.86
C LEU A 38 2.83 10.13 -5.85
N ALA A 39 3.82 10.67 -5.15
CA ALA A 39 5.15 10.08 -5.02
C ALA A 39 5.33 9.24 -3.74
N SER A 40 4.28 9.11 -2.93
CA SER A 40 4.37 8.47 -1.61
C SER A 40 4.29 6.93 -1.70
N PHE A 41 5.00 6.24 -0.80
CA PHE A 41 4.96 4.78 -0.69
C PHE A 41 3.70 4.24 0.03
N GLY A 42 2.84 5.15 0.51
CA GLY A 42 1.60 4.83 1.23
C GLY A 42 0.59 4.07 0.37
N VAL A 43 -0.03 3.02 0.90
CA VAL A 43 -1.19 2.36 0.28
C VAL A 43 -2.49 3.14 0.48
N CYS A 44 -2.49 4.12 1.39
CA CYS A 44 -3.57 5.06 1.60
C CYS A 44 -3.11 6.49 1.26
N LYS A 45 -3.99 7.22 0.58
CA LYS A 45 -3.91 8.65 0.37
C LYS A 45 -4.38 9.38 1.63
N VAL A 46 -3.61 10.35 2.11
CA VAL A 46 -3.97 11.16 3.28
C VAL A 46 -4.62 12.44 2.81
N MET A 47 -5.85 12.71 3.26
CA MET A 47 -6.56 13.95 2.97
C MET A 47 -6.18 15.05 3.98
N ASN A 48 -6.44 16.31 3.65
CA ASN A 48 -6.08 17.44 4.51
C ASN A 48 -6.80 17.44 5.87
N ASP A 49 -7.94 16.77 5.98
CA ASP A 49 -8.70 16.55 7.22
C ASP A 49 -8.23 15.29 7.99
N GLY A 50 -7.20 14.60 7.50
CA GLY A 50 -6.69 13.35 8.07
C GLY A 50 -7.43 12.09 7.59
N THR A 51 -8.48 12.23 6.79
CA THR A 51 -9.20 11.07 6.23
C THR A 51 -8.26 10.25 5.33
N LEU A 52 -8.37 8.92 5.40
CA LEU A 52 -7.59 8.00 4.58
C LEU A 52 -8.44 7.44 3.44
N ILE A 53 -7.96 7.60 2.21
CA ILE A 53 -8.59 7.02 1.01
C ILE A 53 -7.71 5.87 0.50
N PRO A 54 -8.21 4.63 0.43
CA PRO A 54 -7.45 3.50 -0.10
C PRO A 54 -7.00 3.74 -1.55
N LYS A 55 -5.71 3.49 -1.83
CA LYS A 55 -5.19 3.44 -3.21
C LYS A 55 -5.40 2.05 -3.80
N ARG A 56 -5.18 1.90 -5.11
CA ARG A 56 -5.25 0.58 -5.79
C ARG A 56 -4.37 -0.48 -5.12
N ALA A 57 -3.20 -0.07 -4.61
CA ALA A 57 -2.28 -0.95 -3.91
C ALA A 57 -2.88 -1.54 -2.62
N PHE A 58 -3.70 -0.79 -1.88
CA PHE A 58 -4.39 -1.29 -0.70
C PHE A 58 -5.28 -2.47 -1.04
N HIS A 59 -6.11 -2.35 -2.08
CA HIS A 59 -7.03 -3.42 -2.47
C HIS A 59 -6.28 -4.66 -2.97
N ALA A 60 -5.20 -4.48 -3.72
CA ALA A 60 -4.36 -5.59 -4.16
C ALA A 60 -3.73 -6.34 -2.97
N LEU A 61 -3.20 -5.62 -1.97
CA LEU A 61 -2.70 -6.22 -0.74
C LEU A 61 -3.82 -6.91 0.06
N ALA A 62 -4.99 -6.27 0.18
CA ALA A 62 -6.12 -6.84 0.89
C ALA A 62 -6.57 -8.18 0.27
N THR A 63 -6.59 -8.28 -1.06
CA THR A 63 -6.87 -9.56 -1.74
C THR A 63 -5.82 -10.62 -1.41
N ILE A 64 -4.53 -10.27 -1.42
CA ILE A 64 -3.44 -11.21 -1.09
C ILE A 64 -3.55 -11.68 0.37
N CYS A 65 -3.71 -10.75 1.32
CA CYS A 65 -3.76 -11.07 2.75
C CYS A 65 -5.03 -11.80 3.20
N THR A 66 -6.09 -11.79 2.39
CA THR A 66 -7.36 -12.51 2.68
C THR A 66 -7.47 -13.83 1.94
N GLN A 67 -6.54 -14.15 1.05
CA GLN A 67 -6.45 -15.47 0.44
C GLN A 67 -6.05 -16.51 1.50
N PRO A 68 -6.64 -17.72 1.47
CA PRO A 68 -6.16 -18.81 2.31
C PRO A 68 -4.71 -19.13 1.95
N THR A 69 -3.82 -19.12 2.93
CA THR A 69 -2.48 -19.69 2.74
C THR A 69 -2.65 -21.19 2.50
N THR A 70 -2.09 -21.67 1.39
CA THR A 70 -2.05 -23.12 1.15
C THR A 70 -1.02 -23.69 2.12
N PRO A 71 -1.37 -24.69 2.95
CA PRO A 71 -0.43 -25.27 3.90
C PRO A 71 0.71 -26.02 3.21
#